data_AF-A0A3S0XR97-F1
#
_entry.id   AF-A0A3S0XR97-F1
#
_cell.length_a   1.000
_cell.length_b   1.000
_cell.length_c   1.000
_cell.angle_alpha   90.00
_cell.angle_beta   90.00
_cell.angle_gamma   90.00
#
_symmetry.space_group_name_H-M   'P 1'
#
loop_
_entity.id
_entity.type
_entity.pdbx_description
1 polymer ?
#
loop_
_entity_poly.entity_id
_entity_poly.type
_entity_poly.pdbx_seq_one_letter_code
_entity_poly.pdbx_strand_id
1 'polypeptide(L)'
;MTLVLKDFEHLKSHFNDCVAFVLLREKKNEIANLPPRRRDELQFLSTLIQELDTLITQAKATEKRAVTARSVNTLYAAMNVIIADIDRSKSAYESSGKVKDRLNIAMGITAEHQPSAEQYVMFYKSFNQFMKQIYVENDSRNGFKKGHIFQTVPMDKLVKFTKIGFEFEEAEQNNVNSSLVAGETTKADGAWYKPLREASGSIVAPFKSYADLANELHKLILTETADKNAADISSLDENRALQLQFLKSLEQSLSSPKASGIKDAEKTAILAGAMYLIRGFIAVEYGHEPLSHKDITATLLRNGSVVHTELTRILNAKATAVEDIEVLVTAANQYIRHMTVQTADAKESIKPAHIFTSIENFPLIPMLSMAQNIVRSCRDKAIDLCAIQLNKEIEAAKPKEASSSYSSTIYSWWKKTPKVPEEEEELDAQHEETSNAACSSSSSSSGTSQLSI
;
A
#
# COMPACT_ATOMS: atom_id res chain seq x y z
N MET A 1 -7.09 -27.86 13.15
CA MET A 1 -8.06 -27.12 14.01
C MET A 1 -7.63 -25.66 14.07
N THR A 2 -8.48 -24.70 14.43
CA THR A 2 -8.07 -23.29 14.56
C THR A 2 -7.16 -23.10 15.78
N LEU A 3 -6.11 -22.29 15.63
CA LEU A 3 -5.15 -22.02 16.71
C LEU A 3 -5.77 -21.17 17.82
N VAL A 4 -5.72 -21.66 19.06
CA VAL A 4 -5.94 -20.84 20.26
C VAL A 4 -4.67 -20.04 20.52
N LEU A 5 -4.79 -18.71 20.48
CA LEU A 5 -3.64 -17.82 20.65
C LEU A 5 -3.05 -17.91 22.06
N LYS A 6 -1.74 -17.82 22.14
CA LYS A 6 -1.01 -17.65 23.41
C LYS A 6 -1.20 -16.24 23.95
N ASP A 7 -1.15 -16.10 25.27
CA ASP A 7 -1.11 -14.79 25.91
C ASP A 7 0.25 -14.08 25.72
N PHE A 8 0.27 -12.79 26.02
CA PHE A 8 1.43 -11.94 25.79
C PHE A 8 2.64 -12.32 26.65
N GLU A 9 2.43 -12.68 27.92
CA GLU A 9 3.53 -13.04 28.84
C GLU A 9 4.17 -14.37 28.45
N HIS A 10 3.37 -15.33 27.96
CA HIS A 10 3.88 -16.58 27.38
C HIS A 10 4.79 -16.32 26.17
N LEU A 11 4.33 -15.53 25.20
CA LEU A 11 5.12 -15.16 24.01
C LEU A 11 6.43 -14.44 24.40
N LYS A 12 6.34 -13.48 25.32
CA LYS A 12 7.46 -12.69 25.86
C LYS A 12 8.46 -13.56 26.60
N SER A 13 8.01 -14.47 27.47
CA SER A 13 8.88 -15.40 28.20
C SER A 13 9.61 -16.35 27.24
N HIS A 14 8.89 -16.99 26.32
CA HIS A 14 9.50 -17.91 25.35
C HIS A 14 10.47 -17.20 24.37
N PHE A 15 10.21 -15.92 24.04
CA PHE A 15 11.18 -15.11 23.31
C PHE A 15 12.44 -14.82 24.14
N ASN A 16 12.31 -14.45 25.41
CA ASN A 16 13.44 -14.21 26.30
C ASN A 16 14.30 -15.48 26.48
N ASP A 17 13.68 -16.66 26.62
CA ASP A 17 14.38 -17.95 26.64
C ASP A 17 15.11 -18.24 25.32
N CYS A 18 14.55 -17.79 24.19
CA CYS A 18 15.22 -17.88 22.88
C CYS A 18 16.45 -16.96 22.82
N VAL A 19 16.34 -15.72 23.29
CA VAL A 19 17.47 -14.79 23.38
C VAL A 19 18.57 -15.37 24.27
N ALA A 20 18.24 -15.82 25.49
CA ALA A 20 19.19 -16.42 26.42
C ALA A 20 19.92 -17.64 25.81
N PHE A 21 19.20 -18.52 25.11
CA PHE A 21 19.78 -19.65 24.39
C PHE A 21 20.74 -19.23 23.28
N VAL A 22 20.39 -18.22 22.48
CA VAL A 22 21.25 -17.72 21.39
C VAL A 22 22.51 -17.06 21.96
N LEU A 23 22.38 -16.23 23.00
CA LEU A 23 23.50 -15.58 23.67
C LEU A 23 24.48 -16.59 24.26
N LEU A 24 23.98 -17.62 24.96
CA LEU A 24 24.80 -18.70 25.51
C LEU A 24 25.53 -19.48 24.40
N ARG A 25 24.84 -19.81 23.30
CA ARG A 25 25.42 -20.56 22.17
C ARG A 25 26.53 -19.77 21.47
N GLU A 26 26.31 -18.49 21.21
CA GLU A 26 27.25 -17.60 20.51
C GLU A 26 28.31 -16.98 21.45
N LYS A 27 28.29 -17.35 22.74
CA LYS A 27 29.17 -16.84 23.81
C LYS A 27 29.16 -15.30 23.90
N LYS A 28 27.96 -14.71 23.86
CA LYS A 28 27.71 -13.27 23.96
C LYS A 28 26.90 -12.95 25.22
N ASN A 29 27.09 -11.74 25.75
CA ASN A 29 26.40 -11.28 26.96
C ASN A 29 25.11 -10.49 26.67
N GLU A 30 24.96 -9.96 25.46
CA GLU A 30 23.86 -9.08 25.04
C GLU A 30 23.63 -9.17 23.52
N ILE A 31 22.42 -8.84 23.07
CA ILE A 31 22.01 -8.95 21.66
C ILE A 31 22.94 -8.16 20.74
N ALA A 32 23.35 -6.95 21.15
CA ALA A 32 24.20 -6.05 20.37
C ALA A 32 25.53 -6.70 19.89
N ASN A 33 26.05 -7.69 20.63
CA ASN A 33 27.31 -8.37 20.34
C ASN A 33 27.15 -9.62 19.44
N LEU A 34 25.93 -9.94 18.99
CA LEU A 34 25.66 -11.02 18.03
C LEU A 34 26.06 -10.63 16.59
N PRO A 35 26.28 -11.62 15.70
CA PRO A 35 26.47 -11.35 14.26
C PRO A 35 25.26 -10.58 13.67
N PRO A 36 25.47 -9.66 12.71
CA PRO A 36 24.45 -8.69 12.27
C PRO A 36 23.06 -9.29 11.99
N ARG A 37 22.97 -10.37 11.20
CA ARG A 37 21.69 -11.05 10.89
C ARG A 37 20.88 -11.38 12.16
N ARG A 38 21.47 -12.11 13.10
CA ARG A 38 20.80 -12.54 14.35
C ARG A 38 20.60 -11.39 15.33
N ARG A 39 21.54 -10.43 15.37
CA ARG A 39 21.40 -9.21 16.15
C ARG A 39 20.18 -8.41 15.71
N ASP A 40 20.07 -8.11 14.42
CA ASP A 40 19.04 -7.20 13.89
C ASP A 40 17.63 -7.81 14.02
N GLU A 41 17.50 -9.12 13.75
CA GLU A 41 16.27 -9.91 13.97
C GLU A 41 15.81 -9.88 15.45
N LEU A 42 16.72 -10.17 16.40
CA LEU A 42 16.38 -10.24 17.83
C LEU A 42 16.24 -8.85 18.47
N GLN A 43 17.00 -7.85 18.02
CA GLN A 43 16.90 -6.47 18.48
C GLN A 43 15.55 -5.87 18.09
N PHE A 44 15.06 -6.16 16.87
CA PHE A 44 13.73 -5.75 16.43
C PHE A 44 12.63 -6.33 17.33
N LEU A 45 12.62 -7.66 17.54
CA LEU A 45 11.62 -8.31 18.39
C LEU A 45 11.70 -7.86 19.85
N SER A 46 12.91 -7.74 20.42
CA SER A 46 13.11 -7.27 21.79
C SER A 46 12.56 -5.84 22.00
N THR A 47 12.85 -4.94 21.05
CA THR A 47 12.36 -3.56 21.08
C THR A 47 10.83 -3.51 20.93
N LEU A 48 10.27 -4.30 20.01
CA LEU A 48 8.82 -4.39 19.81
C LEU A 48 8.10 -4.93 21.05
N ILE A 49 8.63 -5.98 21.69
CA ILE A 49 8.07 -6.55 22.91
C ILE A 49 8.08 -5.53 24.06
N GLN A 50 9.19 -4.80 24.23
CA GLN A 50 9.31 -3.76 25.26
C GLN A 50 8.28 -2.63 25.07
N GLU A 51 8.05 -2.18 23.83
CA GLU A 51 7.04 -1.16 23.54
C GLU A 51 5.62 -1.69 23.78
N LEU A 52 5.31 -2.92 23.33
CA LEU A 52 4.02 -3.55 23.56
C LEU A 52 3.70 -3.77 25.06
N ASP A 53 4.72 -4.13 25.85
CA ASP A 53 4.63 -4.29 27.31
C ASP A 53 4.34 -2.94 28.00
N THR A 54 5.00 -1.88 27.50
CA THR A 54 4.77 -0.49 27.93
C THR A 54 3.34 -0.05 27.64
N LEU A 55 2.83 -0.31 26.42
CA LEU A 55 1.45 -0.01 26.04
C LEU A 55 0.42 -0.79 26.87
N ILE A 56 0.65 -2.09 27.14
CA ILE A 56 -0.23 -2.90 28.01
C ILE A 56 -0.24 -2.40 29.45
N THR A 57 0.91 -1.92 29.94
CA THR A 57 1.07 -1.40 31.31
C THR A 57 0.41 -0.03 31.48
N GLN A 58 0.54 0.85 30.48
CA GLN A 58 -0.05 2.19 30.48
C GLN A 58 -1.55 2.21 30.12
N ALA A 59 -2.09 1.13 29.53
CA ALA A 59 -3.49 1.04 29.15
C ALA A 59 -4.45 1.17 30.36
N LYS A 60 -5.46 2.04 30.21
CA LYS A 60 -6.55 2.17 31.18
C LYS A 60 -7.27 0.83 31.36
N ALA A 61 -7.80 0.56 32.55
CA ALA A 61 -8.48 -0.71 32.86
C ALA A 61 -9.60 -1.08 31.87
N THR A 62 -10.33 -0.08 31.35
CA THR A 62 -11.39 -0.22 30.34
C THR A 62 -10.87 -0.63 28.95
N GLU A 63 -9.63 -0.28 28.63
CA GLU A 63 -9.01 -0.49 27.31
C GLU A 63 -8.02 -1.66 27.31
N LYS A 64 -7.52 -2.06 28.49
CA LYS A 64 -6.43 -3.03 28.66
C LYS A 64 -6.65 -4.33 27.91
N ARG A 65 -7.85 -4.91 27.91
CA ARG A 65 -8.17 -6.11 27.14
C ARG A 65 -7.98 -5.94 25.63
N ALA A 66 -8.40 -4.80 25.07
CA ALA A 66 -8.28 -4.50 23.65
C ALA A 66 -6.85 -4.10 23.25
N VAL A 67 -6.10 -3.45 24.16
CA VAL A 67 -4.66 -3.22 23.97
C VAL A 67 -3.90 -4.55 23.98
N THR A 68 -4.08 -5.40 25.00
CA THR A 68 -3.42 -6.72 25.08
C THR A 68 -3.73 -7.60 23.87
N ALA A 69 -4.98 -7.67 23.41
CA ALA A 69 -5.34 -8.44 22.21
C ALA A 69 -4.62 -7.94 20.95
N ARG A 70 -4.52 -6.61 20.76
CA ARG A 70 -3.74 -6.02 19.65
C ARG A 70 -2.25 -6.28 19.79
N SER A 71 -1.69 -6.18 21.00
CA SER A 71 -0.28 -6.51 21.26
C SER A 71 0.05 -7.97 20.95
N VAL A 72 -0.81 -8.92 21.32
CA VAL A 72 -0.65 -10.34 20.93
C VAL A 72 -0.65 -10.48 19.41
N ASN A 73 -1.62 -9.88 18.71
CA ASN A 73 -1.69 -9.93 17.24
C ASN A 73 -0.43 -9.33 16.56
N THR A 74 0.03 -8.17 17.03
CA THR A 74 1.26 -7.52 16.54
C THR A 74 2.49 -8.39 16.78
N LEU A 75 2.58 -9.06 17.93
CA LEU A 75 3.72 -9.92 18.26
C LEU A 75 3.74 -11.21 17.42
N TYR A 76 2.58 -11.85 17.20
CA TYR A 76 2.44 -12.99 16.27
C TYR A 76 2.91 -12.61 14.85
N ALA A 77 2.45 -11.47 14.31
CA ALA A 77 2.91 -10.98 13.02
C ALA A 77 4.42 -10.67 13.00
N ALA A 78 4.95 -10.01 14.02
CA ALA A 78 6.37 -9.68 14.09
C ALA A 78 7.26 -10.94 14.13
N MET A 79 6.86 -11.98 14.87
CA MET A 79 7.56 -13.27 14.87
C MET A 79 7.52 -13.93 13.49
N ASN A 80 6.37 -13.92 12.80
CA ASN A 80 6.26 -14.45 11.43
C ASN A 80 7.09 -13.66 10.41
N VAL A 81 7.15 -12.33 10.52
CA VAL A 81 8.01 -11.46 9.69
C VAL A 81 9.49 -11.84 9.85
N ILE A 82 9.96 -12.08 11.08
CA ILE A 82 11.34 -12.53 11.32
C ILE A 82 11.57 -13.95 10.81
N ILE A 83 10.62 -14.87 10.98
CA ILE A 83 10.72 -16.22 10.39
C ILE A 83 10.87 -16.14 8.86
N ALA A 84 10.10 -15.26 8.21
CA ALA A 84 10.18 -15.04 6.78
C ALA A 84 11.53 -14.41 6.35
N ASP A 85 12.08 -13.46 7.11
CA ASP A 85 13.42 -12.94 6.84
C ASP A 85 14.50 -14.03 6.98
N ILE A 86 14.37 -14.91 7.99
CA ILE A 86 15.25 -16.06 8.18
C ILE A 86 15.17 -16.99 6.96
N ASP A 87 13.97 -17.35 6.51
CA ASP A 87 13.77 -18.25 5.37
C ASP A 87 14.18 -17.64 4.02
N ARG A 88 14.03 -16.32 3.83
CA ARG A 88 14.45 -15.61 2.61
C ARG A 88 15.96 -15.31 2.57
N SER A 89 16.60 -15.21 3.73
CA SER A 89 18.03 -14.84 3.85
C SER A 89 18.94 -16.05 4.09
N LYS A 90 18.43 -17.29 4.08
CA LYS A 90 19.23 -18.51 4.20
C LYS A 90 19.82 -18.90 2.85
N SER A 91 21.01 -19.53 2.86
CA SER A 91 21.52 -20.18 1.64
C SER A 91 20.75 -21.49 1.38
N ALA A 92 20.79 -22.00 0.14
CA ALA A 92 20.02 -23.18 -0.28
C ALA A 92 20.28 -24.45 0.56
N TYR A 93 21.41 -24.51 1.26
CA TYR A 93 21.83 -25.64 2.10
C TYR A 93 21.87 -25.30 3.61
N GLU A 94 21.49 -24.08 4.02
CA GLU A 94 21.44 -23.68 5.44
C GLU A 94 20.13 -24.16 6.07
N SER A 95 20.22 -24.92 7.17
CA SER A 95 19.05 -25.29 7.98
C SER A 95 18.29 -24.06 8.47
N SER A 96 16.96 -24.13 8.59
CA SER A 96 16.13 -22.97 8.94
C SER A 96 16.36 -22.36 10.33
N GLY A 97 17.19 -22.98 11.17
CA GLY A 97 17.82 -22.36 12.33
C GLY A 97 16.99 -22.39 13.62
N LYS A 98 17.68 -22.52 14.76
CA LYS A 98 17.06 -22.68 16.09
C LYS A 98 16.22 -21.48 16.55
N VAL A 99 16.41 -20.29 15.96
CA VAL A 99 15.56 -19.11 16.23
C VAL A 99 14.16 -19.34 15.67
N LYS A 100 14.03 -19.75 14.39
CA LYS A 100 12.75 -20.10 13.78
C LYS A 100 12.02 -21.19 14.58
N ASP A 101 12.72 -22.27 14.92
CA ASP A 101 12.16 -23.38 15.71
C ASP A 101 11.52 -22.85 17.02
N ARG A 102 12.25 -22.00 17.75
CA ARG A 102 11.80 -21.44 19.03
C ARG A 102 10.67 -20.42 18.88
N LEU A 103 10.66 -19.61 17.83
CA LEU A 103 9.55 -18.67 17.55
C LEU A 103 8.26 -19.44 17.20
N ASN A 104 8.34 -20.50 16.38
CA ASN A 104 7.19 -21.38 16.11
C ASN A 104 6.65 -22.05 17.39
N ILE A 105 7.55 -22.55 18.25
CA ILE A 105 7.18 -23.12 19.56
C ILE A 105 6.50 -22.08 20.45
N ALA A 106 7.03 -20.84 20.52
CA ALA A 106 6.46 -19.75 21.30
C ALA A 106 5.04 -19.40 20.85
N MET A 107 4.81 -19.33 19.53
CA MET A 107 3.50 -19.07 18.93
C MET A 107 2.53 -20.27 19.02
N GLY A 108 3.04 -21.48 19.30
CA GLY A 108 2.27 -22.72 19.29
C GLY A 108 1.86 -23.21 17.89
N ILE A 109 2.56 -22.76 16.84
CA ILE A 109 2.24 -23.08 15.44
C ILE A 109 2.82 -24.45 15.08
N THR A 110 1.96 -25.40 14.72
CA THR A 110 2.34 -26.75 14.25
C THR A 110 1.64 -27.08 12.92
N ALA A 111 1.96 -28.21 12.28
CA ALA A 111 1.30 -28.60 11.03
C ALA A 111 -0.21 -28.82 11.22
N GLU A 112 -0.64 -29.21 12.42
CA GLU A 112 -2.02 -29.52 12.81
C GLU A 112 -2.77 -28.29 13.38
N HIS A 113 -2.01 -27.30 13.88
CA HIS A 113 -2.48 -26.10 14.56
C HIS A 113 -1.89 -24.84 13.89
N GLN A 114 -2.54 -24.41 12.81
CA GLN A 114 -2.25 -23.16 12.12
C GLN A 114 -3.30 -22.10 12.51
N PRO A 115 -2.92 -20.80 12.55
CA PRO A 115 -3.90 -19.71 12.53
C PRO A 115 -4.78 -19.78 11.27
N SER A 116 -6.01 -19.31 11.36
CA SER A 116 -6.85 -19.11 10.17
C SER A 116 -6.42 -17.87 9.37
N ALA A 117 -6.87 -17.76 8.12
CA ALA A 117 -6.59 -16.59 7.28
C ALA A 117 -7.09 -15.28 7.95
N GLU A 118 -8.25 -15.32 8.62
CA GLU A 118 -8.78 -14.18 9.37
C GLU A 118 -7.88 -13.81 10.57
N GLN A 119 -7.32 -14.80 11.29
CA GLN A 119 -6.37 -14.55 12.36
C GLN A 119 -5.08 -13.91 11.81
N TYR A 120 -4.54 -14.42 10.71
CA TYR A 120 -3.38 -13.82 10.04
C TYR A 120 -3.65 -12.39 9.55
N VAL A 121 -4.80 -12.12 8.94
CA VAL A 121 -5.23 -10.76 8.56
C VAL A 121 -5.29 -9.84 9.78
N MET A 122 -5.79 -10.31 10.93
CA MET A 122 -5.77 -9.53 12.18
C MET A 122 -4.35 -9.29 12.70
N PHE A 123 -3.43 -10.25 12.57
CA PHE A 123 -2.03 -10.08 12.96
C PHE A 123 -1.35 -8.99 12.12
N TYR A 124 -1.38 -9.13 10.79
CA TYR A 124 -0.63 -8.22 9.91
C TYR A 124 -1.24 -6.81 9.88
N LYS A 125 -2.57 -6.65 9.96
CA LYS A 125 -3.19 -5.32 10.17
C LYS A 125 -2.77 -4.68 11.49
N SER A 126 -2.69 -5.45 12.58
CA SER A 126 -2.23 -4.94 13.88
C SER A 126 -0.76 -4.53 13.85
N PHE A 127 0.09 -5.32 13.18
CA PHE A 127 1.49 -5.02 12.96
C PHE A 127 1.71 -3.79 12.09
N ASN A 128 1.12 -3.71 10.89
CA ASN A 128 1.29 -2.59 9.99
C ASN A 128 0.73 -1.28 10.58
N GLN A 129 -0.34 -1.34 11.37
CA GLN A 129 -0.82 -0.18 12.13
C GLN A 129 0.12 0.20 13.29
N PHE A 130 0.76 -0.76 13.97
CA PHE A 130 1.78 -0.49 14.99
C PHE A 130 3.05 0.12 14.39
N MET A 131 3.49 -0.36 13.22
CA MET A 131 4.69 0.11 12.55
C MET A 131 4.63 1.57 12.11
N LYS A 132 3.44 2.18 11.98
CA LYS A 132 3.30 3.62 11.67
C LYS A 132 4.01 4.53 12.68
N GLN A 133 4.28 4.06 13.90
CA GLN A 133 5.04 4.80 14.93
C GLN A 133 6.49 5.14 14.55
N ILE A 134 7.02 4.58 13.46
CA ILE A 134 8.31 4.98 12.89
C ILE A 134 8.25 6.32 12.17
N TYR A 135 7.07 6.76 11.75
CA TYR A 135 6.86 8.02 11.04
C TYR A 135 6.52 9.17 12.00
N VAL A 136 6.78 10.40 11.55
CA VAL A 136 6.35 11.61 12.26
C VAL A 136 4.82 11.66 12.28
N GLU A 137 4.24 11.86 13.47
CA GLU A 137 2.78 11.86 13.71
C GLU A 137 2.02 10.58 13.31
N ASN A 138 2.75 9.48 13.02
CA ASN A 138 2.24 8.24 12.42
C ASN A 138 1.77 8.37 10.96
N ASP A 139 2.27 9.37 10.22
CA ASP A 139 1.98 9.60 8.80
C ASP A 139 3.29 9.63 7.97
N SER A 140 3.41 8.74 6.99
CA SER A 140 4.62 8.64 6.15
C SER A 140 4.84 9.85 5.25
N ARG A 141 3.80 10.67 4.99
CA ARG A 141 3.95 11.98 4.32
C ARG A 141 4.98 12.89 5.00
N ASN A 142 5.17 12.71 6.31
CA ASN A 142 6.08 13.50 7.14
C ASN A 142 7.46 12.83 7.36
N GLY A 143 7.73 11.70 6.73
CA GLY A 143 9.00 10.97 6.84
C GLY A 143 9.23 10.25 8.17
N PHE A 144 10.43 9.70 8.36
CA PHE A 144 10.81 8.98 9.58
C PHE A 144 11.04 9.92 10.77
N LYS A 145 10.55 9.52 11.94
CA LYS A 145 10.78 10.21 13.22
C LYS A 145 12.24 10.00 13.67
N LYS A 146 12.98 11.11 13.86
CA LYS A 146 14.43 11.13 14.21
C LYS A 146 14.82 10.41 15.52
N GLY A 147 13.83 10.01 16.33
CA GLY A 147 13.99 9.14 17.48
C GLY A 147 12.78 8.20 17.59
N HIS A 148 12.62 7.30 16.60
CA HIS A 148 11.61 6.25 16.63
C HIS A 148 12.05 5.07 17.51
N ILE A 149 11.09 4.26 17.99
CA ILE A 149 11.33 3.12 18.89
C ILE A 149 12.41 2.18 18.36
N PHE A 150 12.42 1.89 17.05
CA PHE A 150 13.38 0.97 16.40
C PHE A 150 14.74 1.58 16.04
N GLN A 151 15.17 2.70 16.62
CA GLN A 151 16.43 3.38 16.24
C GLN A 151 17.71 2.54 16.40
N THR A 152 17.65 1.40 17.11
CA THR A 152 18.73 0.43 17.28
C THR A 152 18.82 -0.60 16.15
N VAL A 153 17.80 -0.69 15.29
CA VAL A 153 17.73 -1.59 14.13
C VAL A 153 18.21 -0.83 12.90
N PRO A 154 19.10 -1.38 12.06
CA PRO A 154 19.51 -0.74 10.81
C PRO A 154 18.31 -0.42 9.90
N MET A 155 18.32 0.75 9.26
CA MET A 155 17.15 1.22 8.50
C MET A 155 16.80 0.30 7.32
N ASP A 156 17.80 -0.27 6.63
CA ASP A 156 17.58 -1.26 5.57
C ASP A 156 16.82 -2.51 6.08
N LYS A 157 17.10 -2.92 7.33
CA LYS A 157 16.38 -4.01 8.00
C LYS A 157 14.98 -3.60 8.42
N LEU A 158 14.82 -2.41 8.98
CA LEU A 158 13.51 -1.89 9.39
C LEU A 158 12.56 -1.76 8.18
N VAL A 159 13.04 -1.22 7.06
CA VAL A 159 12.29 -1.16 5.79
C VAL A 159 11.95 -2.58 5.32
N LYS A 160 12.93 -3.50 5.27
CA LYS A 160 12.71 -4.89 4.85
C LYS A 160 11.65 -5.60 5.70
N PHE A 161 11.73 -5.53 7.02
CA PHE A 161 10.77 -6.17 7.93
C PHE A 161 9.37 -5.57 7.77
N THR A 162 9.26 -4.25 7.60
CA THR A 162 7.96 -3.59 7.40
C THR A 162 7.33 -4.00 6.07
N LYS A 163 8.11 -4.07 4.97
CA LYS A 163 7.64 -4.54 3.66
C LYS A 163 7.17 -5.99 3.67
N ILE A 164 7.85 -6.89 4.39
CA ILE A 164 7.35 -8.27 4.61
C ILE A 164 5.98 -8.25 5.30
N GLY A 165 5.76 -7.33 6.25
CA GLY A 165 4.45 -7.11 6.88
C GLY A 165 3.37 -6.61 5.91
N PHE A 166 3.71 -5.73 4.96
CA PHE A 166 2.78 -5.27 3.93
C PHE A 166 2.41 -6.40 2.96
N GLU A 167 3.40 -7.18 2.50
CA GLU A 167 3.22 -8.35 1.65
C GLU A 167 2.31 -9.41 2.29
N PHE A 168 2.51 -9.69 3.58
CA PHE A 168 1.70 -10.67 4.31
C PHE A 168 0.28 -10.18 4.62
N GLU A 169 0.04 -8.88 4.81
CA GLU A 169 -1.34 -8.36 4.91
C GLU A 169 -2.09 -8.53 3.57
N GLU A 170 -1.44 -8.24 2.45
CA GLU A 170 -2.03 -8.42 1.12
C GLU A 170 -2.32 -9.90 0.83
N ALA A 171 -1.34 -10.78 1.02
CA ALA A 171 -1.46 -12.21 0.73
C ALA A 171 -2.61 -12.85 1.52
N GLU A 172 -2.70 -12.57 2.82
CA GLU A 172 -3.72 -13.18 3.68
C GLU A 172 -5.10 -12.54 3.48
N GLN A 173 -5.17 -11.25 3.15
CA GLN A 173 -6.44 -10.63 2.76
C GLN A 173 -6.93 -11.16 1.40
N ASN A 174 -6.02 -11.52 0.50
CA ASN A 174 -6.32 -12.21 -0.76
C ASN A 174 -6.74 -13.68 -0.54
N ASN A 175 -6.18 -14.38 0.45
CA ASN A 175 -6.64 -15.71 0.88
C ASN A 175 -8.08 -15.65 1.41
N VAL A 176 -8.42 -14.63 2.21
CA VAL A 176 -9.81 -14.39 2.62
C VAL A 176 -10.69 -14.08 1.40
N ASN A 177 -10.26 -13.19 0.48
CA ASN A 177 -11.03 -12.86 -0.72
C ASN A 177 -11.32 -14.08 -1.61
N SER A 178 -10.34 -14.97 -1.80
CA SER A 178 -10.50 -16.17 -2.66
C SER A 178 -11.36 -17.26 -2.01
N SER A 179 -11.53 -17.24 -0.68
CA SER A 179 -12.44 -18.12 0.04
C SER A 179 -13.91 -17.68 0.00
N LEU A 180 -14.21 -16.48 -0.50
CA LEU A 180 -15.57 -15.94 -0.55
C LEU A 180 -16.44 -16.72 -1.56
N VAL A 181 -17.49 -17.34 -1.05
CA VAL A 181 -18.54 -18.02 -1.85
C VAL A 181 -19.85 -17.25 -1.79
N ALA A 182 -20.78 -17.50 -2.71
CA ALA A 182 -22.15 -16.98 -2.60
C ALA A 182 -22.84 -17.50 -1.32
N GLY A 183 -23.40 -16.59 -0.53
CA GLY A 183 -24.24 -16.91 0.63
C GLY A 183 -25.70 -17.17 0.25
N GLU A 184 -26.60 -17.13 1.23
CA GLU A 184 -28.00 -17.49 1.03
C GLU A 184 -29.01 -16.37 1.35
N THR A 185 -28.64 -15.40 2.19
CA THR A 185 -29.64 -14.70 3.04
C THR A 185 -29.80 -13.19 2.86
N THR A 186 -28.75 -12.43 2.54
CA THR A 186 -28.78 -10.95 2.73
C THR A 186 -28.74 -10.17 1.41
N LYS A 187 -29.60 -9.15 1.31
CA LYS A 187 -29.56 -8.13 0.24
C LYS A 187 -28.63 -6.98 0.62
N ALA A 188 -28.06 -6.31 -0.38
CA ALA A 188 -27.25 -5.10 -0.15
C ALA A 188 -28.10 -3.89 0.31
N ASP A 189 -27.57 -3.11 1.27
CA ASP A 189 -28.19 -1.88 1.74
C ASP A 189 -27.17 -0.80 2.12
N GLY A 190 -27.15 0.29 1.36
CA GLY A 190 -26.19 1.39 1.54
C GLY A 190 -26.50 2.28 2.75
N ALA A 191 -27.73 2.26 3.28
CA ALA A 191 -28.17 3.13 4.37
C ALA A 191 -27.39 2.92 5.69
N TRP A 192 -26.80 1.74 5.85
CA TRP A 192 -26.01 1.36 7.04
C TRP A 192 -24.51 1.50 6.85
N TYR A 193 -24.03 1.94 5.67
CA TYR A 193 -22.61 2.18 5.46
C TYR A 193 -22.13 3.32 6.35
N LYS A 194 -21.09 3.04 7.14
CA LYS A 194 -20.33 4.02 7.89
C LYS A 194 -18.85 3.72 7.68
N PRO A 195 -18.04 4.65 7.14
CA PRO A 195 -16.61 4.42 6.99
C PRO A 195 -15.96 4.27 8.36
N LEU A 196 -14.93 3.41 8.46
CA LEU A 196 -14.16 3.25 9.70
C LEU A 196 -13.40 4.53 10.08
N ARG A 197 -13.03 5.32 9.06
CA ARG A 197 -12.47 6.67 9.13
C ARG A 197 -12.84 7.38 7.84
N GLU A 198 -13.48 8.53 7.93
CA GLU A 198 -13.81 9.36 6.77
C GLU A 198 -12.53 9.88 6.09
N ALA A 199 -12.56 10.01 4.76
CA ALA A 199 -11.49 10.66 4.02
C ALA A 199 -11.35 12.14 4.44
N SER A 200 -10.11 12.63 4.56
CA SER A 200 -9.85 14.05 4.82
C SER A 200 -10.34 14.90 3.64
N GLY A 201 -10.97 16.04 3.92
CA GLY A 201 -11.37 17.01 2.90
C GLY A 201 -10.21 17.44 1.99
N SER A 202 -8.97 17.47 2.51
CA SER A 202 -7.76 17.77 1.73
C SER A 202 -7.47 16.75 0.62
N ILE A 203 -7.78 15.47 0.85
CA ILE A 203 -7.51 14.37 -0.09
C ILE A 203 -8.49 14.41 -1.26
N VAL A 204 -9.73 14.86 -1.03
CA VAL A 204 -10.78 14.92 -2.06
C VAL A 204 -10.95 16.30 -2.69
N ALA A 205 -10.34 17.35 -2.13
CA ALA A 205 -10.37 18.71 -2.67
C ALA A 205 -10.00 18.83 -4.17
N PRO A 206 -9.01 18.07 -4.72
CA PRO A 206 -8.71 18.10 -6.15
C PRO A 206 -9.89 17.76 -7.07
N PHE A 207 -10.86 16.96 -6.58
CA PHE A 207 -12.04 16.53 -7.33
C PHE A 207 -13.21 17.53 -7.26
N LYS A 208 -13.08 18.61 -6.46
CA LYS A 208 -14.09 19.64 -6.18
C LYS A 208 -15.32 19.11 -5.42
N SER A 209 -16.15 18.29 -6.06
CA SER A 209 -17.38 17.71 -5.51
C SER A 209 -17.65 16.34 -6.10
N TYR A 210 -18.52 15.55 -5.45
CA TYR A 210 -18.94 14.26 -5.99
C TYR A 210 -19.63 14.41 -7.36
N ALA A 211 -20.43 15.48 -7.54
CA ALA A 211 -21.13 15.76 -8.79
C ALA A 211 -20.15 16.11 -9.94
N ASP A 212 -19.08 16.87 -9.66
CA ASP A 212 -18.03 17.15 -10.64
C ASP A 212 -17.30 15.86 -11.06
N LEU A 213 -16.95 15.00 -10.10
CA LEU A 213 -16.27 13.72 -10.37
C LEU A 213 -17.15 12.73 -11.15
N ALA A 214 -18.45 12.65 -10.81
CA ALA A 214 -19.42 11.84 -11.55
C ALA A 214 -19.64 12.37 -12.99
N ASN A 215 -19.58 13.69 -13.20
CA ASN A 215 -19.64 14.30 -14.53
C ASN A 215 -18.38 13.99 -15.35
N GLU A 216 -17.17 14.04 -14.76
CA GLU A 216 -15.94 13.61 -15.43
C GLU A 216 -15.97 12.12 -15.80
N LEU A 217 -16.53 11.25 -14.95
CA LEU A 217 -16.79 9.84 -15.31
C LEU A 217 -17.74 9.72 -16.51
N HIS A 218 -18.82 10.50 -16.54
CA HIS A 218 -19.77 10.48 -17.65
C HIS A 218 -19.12 10.92 -18.97
N LYS A 219 -18.32 11.99 -18.95
CA LYS A 219 -17.53 12.43 -20.11
C LYS A 219 -16.57 11.35 -20.59
N LEU A 220 -15.81 10.72 -19.68
CA LEU A 220 -14.89 9.63 -20.02
C LEU A 220 -15.61 8.48 -20.74
N ILE A 221 -16.79 8.08 -20.24
CA ILE A 221 -17.62 7.04 -20.87
C ILE A 221 -18.00 7.46 -22.30
N LEU A 222 -18.46 8.71 -22.49
CA LEU A 222 -18.79 9.23 -23.81
C LEU A 222 -17.57 9.27 -24.74
N THR A 223 -16.39 9.66 -24.25
CA THR A 223 -15.15 9.70 -25.01
C THR A 223 -14.71 8.31 -25.46
N GLU A 224 -14.73 7.30 -24.59
CA GLU A 224 -14.41 5.91 -24.98
C GLU A 224 -15.42 5.36 -25.99
N THR A 225 -16.73 5.56 -25.77
CA THR A 225 -17.75 5.09 -26.74
C THR A 225 -17.63 5.78 -28.10
N ALA A 226 -17.30 7.08 -28.13
CA ALA A 226 -17.05 7.79 -29.38
C ALA A 226 -15.76 7.31 -30.08
N ASP A 227 -14.66 7.11 -29.35
CA ASP A 227 -13.38 6.61 -29.89
C ASP A 227 -13.52 5.20 -30.50
N LYS A 228 -14.35 4.33 -29.89
CA LYS A 228 -14.64 2.99 -30.42
C LYS A 228 -15.80 2.94 -31.42
N ASN A 229 -16.43 4.07 -31.73
CA ASN A 229 -17.67 4.15 -32.53
C ASN A 229 -18.78 3.20 -32.03
N ALA A 230 -18.86 3.07 -30.70
CA ALA A 230 -19.80 2.21 -29.99
C ALA A 230 -21.04 3.02 -29.55
N ALA A 231 -22.22 2.43 -29.66
CA ALA A 231 -23.47 3.11 -29.28
C ALA A 231 -23.64 3.24 -27.75
N ASP A 232 -23.10 2.29 -26.99
CA ASP A 232 -23.15 2.24 -25.53
C ASP A 232 -21.99 1.42 -24.94
N ILE A 233 -21.94 1.32 -23.61
CA ILE A 233 -20.89 0.59 -22.88
C ILE A 233 -20.92 -0.91 -23.20
N SER A 234 -22.09 -1.50 -23.42
CA SER A 234 -22.27 -2.92 -23.79
C SER A 234 -21.75 -3.24 -25.19
N SER A 235 -21.53 -2.22 -26.03
CA SER A 235 -20.98 -2.35 -27.38
C SER A 235 -19.45 -2.24 -27.43
N LEU A 236 -18.77 -2.11 -26.29
CA LEU A 236 -17.31 -2.11 -26.16
C LEU A 236 -16.76 -3.54 -26.03
N ASP A 237 -15.42 -3.69 -26.00
CA ASP A 237 -14.81 -4.99 -25.66
C ASP A 237 -15.19 -5.42 -24.23
N GLU A 238 -15.22 -6.74 -23.98
CA GLU A 238 -15.72 -7.33 -22.72
C GLU A 238 -15.06 -6.71 -21.48
N ASN A 239 -13.73 -6.58 -21.47
CA ASN A 239 -12.99 -6.02 -20.34
C ASN A 239 -13.34 -4.54 -20.13
N ARG A 240 -13.33 -3.73 -21.20
CA ARG A 240 -13.68 -2.30 -21.15
C ARG A 240 -15.13 -2.09 -20.71
N ALA A 241 -16.06 -2.91 -21.21
CA ALA A 241 -17.46 -2.90 -20.85
C ALA A 241 -17.65 -3.20 -19.35
N LEU A 242 -17.06 -4.29 -18.85
CA LEU A 242 -17.09 -4.66 -17.42
C LEU A 242 -16.56 -3.54 -16.52
N GLN A 243 -15.45 -2.92 -16.90
CA GLN A 243 -14.79 -1.86 -16.12
C GLN A 243 -15.62 -0.58 -16.05
N LEU A 244 -16.23 -0.15 -17.17
CA LEU A 244 -17.07 1.04 -17.19
C LEU A 244 -18.46 0.79 -16.60
N GLN A 245 -19.03 -0.41 -16.76
CA GLN A 245 -20.25 -0.82 -16.06
C GLN A 245 -20.04 -0.83 -14.54
N PHE A 246 -18.90 -1.33 -14.04
CA PHE A 246 -18.56 -1.29 -12.62
C PHE A 246 -18.56 0.13 -12.05
N LEU A 247 -17.86 1.07 -12.70
CA LEU A 247 -17.83 2.48 -12.26
C LEU A 247 -19.23 3.11 -12.29
N LYS A 248 -20.02 2.83 -13.33
CA LYS A 248 -21.40 3.32 -13.46
C LYS A 248 -22.34 2.74 -12.40
N SER A 249 -22.28 1.44 -12.12
CA SER A 249 -23.09 0.81 -11.07
C SER A 249 -22.70 1.29 -9.67
N LEU A 250 -21.43 1.58 -9.43
CA LEU A 250 -20.95 2.17 -8.18
C LEU A 250 -21.46 3.62 -8.01
N GLU A 251 -21.34 4.46 -9.03
CA GLU A 251 -21.89 5.82 -9.07
C GLU A 251 -23.40 5.80 -8.79
N GLN A 252 -24.16 4.97 -9.53
CA GLN A 252 -25.61 4.84 -9.32
C GLN A 252 -25.97 4.42 -7.89
N SER A 253 -25.16 3.54 -7.27
CA SER A 253 -25.33 3.14 -5.87
C SER A 253 -25.10 4.32 -4.90
N LEU A 254 -24.06 5.11 -5.12
CA LEU A 254 -23.72 6.30 -4.33
C LEU A 254 -24.69 7.47 -4.54
N SER A 255 -25.30 7.58 -5.72
CA SER A 255 -26.34 8.56 -6.05
C SER A 255 -27.74 8.13 -5.59
N SER A 256 -27.93 6.86 -5.19
CA SER A 256 -29.23 6.35 -4.74
C SER A 256 -29.71 6.99 -3.43
N PRO A 257 -31.04 7.05 -3.16
CA PRO A 257 -31.58 7.52 -1.88
C PRO A 257 -31.06 6.75 -0.66
N LYS A 258 -30.65 5.49 -0.84
CA LYS A 258 -30.04 4.67 0.22
C LYS A 258 -28.64 5.14 0.61
N ALA A 259 -27.94 5.87 -0.26
CA ALA A 259 -26.64 6.47 0.02
C ALA A 259 -26.75 7.95 0.45
N SER A 260 -27.95 8.44 0.79
CA SER A 260 -28.16 9.82 1.27
C SER A 260 -27.46 10.16 2.58
N GLY A 261 -27.25 9.16 3.46
CA GLY A 261 -26.51 9.31 4.71
C GLY A 261 -24.98 9.39 4.56
N ILE A 262 -24.45 9.14 3.36
CA ILE A 262 -23.01 9.19 3.08
C ILE A 262 -22.64 10.63 2.68
N LYS A 263 -21.65 11.21 3.35
CA LYS A 263 -21.15 12.57 3.06
C LYS A 263 -20.56 12.65 1.65
N ASP A 264 -20.71 13.81 1.01
CA ASP A 264 -20.24 14.04 -0.37
C ASP A 264 -18.73 13.78 -0.54
N ALA A 265 -17.92 14.21 0.43
CA ALA A 265 -16.49 13.92 0.49
C ALA A 265 -16.19 12.40 0.50
N GLU A 266 -16.97 11.60 1.24
CA GLU A 266 -16.79 10.15 1.31
C GLU A 266 -17.25 9.48 0.00
N LYS A 267 -18.35 9.94 -0.62
CA LYS A 267 -18.75 9.47 -1.97
C LYS A 267 -17.67 9.75 -3.01
N THR A 268 -17.08 10.94 -2.94
CA THR A 268 -15.97 11.36 -3.80
C THR A 268 -14.76 10.45 -3.60
N ALA A 269 -14.41 10.13 -2.35
CA ALA A 269 -13.31 9.22 -2.03
C ALA A 269 -13.55 7.80 -2.55
N ILE A 270 -14.76 7.25 -2.36
CA ILE A 270 -15.16 5.93 -2.86
C ILE A 270 -15.08 5.87 -4.38
N LEU A 271 -15.59 6.89 -5.09
CA LEU A 271 -15.60 6.91 -6.55
C LEU A 271 -14.18 7.07 -7.13
N ALA A 272 -13.37 7.98 -6.59
CA ALA A 272 -11.98 8.16 -7.00
C ALA A 272 -11.13 6.91 -6.71
N GLY A 273 -11.35 6.25 -5.57
CA GLY A 273 -10.70 4.97 -5.26
C GLY A 273 -11.06 3.85 -6.25
N ALA A 274 -12.33 3.76 -6.66
CA ALA A 274 -12.77 2.80 -7.67
C ALA A 274 -12.22 3.11 -9.07
N MET A 275 -12.08 4.38 -9.42
CA MET A 275 -11.35 4.82 -10.62
C MET A 275 -9.88 4.37 -10.58
N TYR A 276 -9.20 4.46 -9.42
CA TYR A 276 -7.85 3.90 -9.25
C TYR A 276 -7.81 2.37 -9.44
N LEU A 277 -8.83 1.62 -9.00
CA LEU A 277 -8.92 0.17 -9.27
C LEU A 277 -8.95 -0.12 -10.76
N ILE A 278 -9.83 0.57 -11.52
CA ILE A 278 -9.94 0.39 -12.97
C ILE A 278 -8.66 0.81 -13.69
N ARG A 279 -8.07 1.96 -13.32
CA ARG A 279 -6.76 2.38 -13.84
C ARG A 279 -5.71 1.29 -13.61
N GLY A 280 -5.69 0.68 -12.43
CA GLY A 280 -4.77 -0.40 -12.07
C GLY A 280 -4.97 -1.67 -12.89
N PHE A 281 -6.22 -2.09 -13.14
CA PHE A 281 -6.51 -3.22 -14.03
C PHE A 281 -5.97 -2.99 -15.44
N ILE A 282 -6.20 -1.80 -16.01
CA ILE A 282 -5.70 -1.48 -17.36
C ILE A 282 -4.17 -1.43 -17.37
N ALA A 283 -3.52 -0.91 -16.33
CA ALA A 283 -2.06 -0.96 -16.26
C ALA A 283 -1.53 -2.41 -16.29
N VAL A 284 -2.19 -3.34 -15.58
CA VAL A 284 -1.82 -4.77 -15.57
C VAL A 284 -2.11 -5.46 -16.91
N GLU A 285 -3.24 -5.17 -17.57
CA GLU A 285 -3.51 -5.61 -18.96
C GLU A 285 -2.37 -5.20 -19.91
N TYR A 286 -1.70 -4.07 -19.62
CA TYR A 286 -0.62 -3.53 -20.43
C TYR A 286 0.79 -3.95 -19.98
N GLY A 287 0.89 -4.84 -18.98
CA GLY A 287 2.18 -5.34 -18.49
C GLY A 287 2.91 -4.32 -17.61
N HIS A 288 2.17 -3.50 -16.89
CA HIS A 288 2.68 -2.51 -15.95
C HIS A 288 2.14 -2.77 -14.54
N GLU A 289 2.81 -2.22 -13.53
CA GLU A 289 2.26 -2.21 -12.17
C GLU A 289 0.97 -1.37 -12.10
N PRO A 290 0.01 -1.71 -11.21
CA PRO A 290 -1.25 -0.95 -11.07
C PRO A 290 -1.07 0.56 -10.85
N LEU A 291 -0.01 0.96 -10.14
CA LEU A 291 0.35 2.35 -9.86
C LEU A 291 1.50 2.86 -10.76
N SER A 292 1.59 2.34 -11.98
CA SER A 292 2.54 2.85 -12.98
C SER A 292 2.17 4.28 -13.41
N HIS A 293 3.18 5.14 -13.57
CA HIS A 293 3.03 6.48 -14.17
C HIS A 293 3.25 6.47 -15.69
N LYS A 294 3.57 5.32 -16.30
CA LYS A 294 3.74 5.19 -17.75
C LYS A 294 2.42 5.41 -18.47
N ASP A 295 2.45 6.22 -19.54
CA ASP A 295 1.29 6.46 -20.38
C ASP A 295 1.05 5.28 -21.32
N ILE A 296 -0.23 4.96 -21.54
CA ILE A 296 -0.66 3.85 -22.39
C ILE A 296 -1.06 4.39 -23.77
N THR A 297 -0.04 4.81 -24.52
CA THR A 297 -0.19 5.39 -25.86
C THR A 297 -0.37 4.32 -26.93
N ALA A 298 -0.98 4.69 -28.06
CA ALA A 298 -1.06 3.84 -29.23
C ALA A 298 0.33 3.67 -29.89
N THR A 299 0.60 2.47 -30.39
CA THR A 299 1.82 2.09 -31.11
C THR A 299 1.45 1.29 -32.37
N LEU A 300 2.41 1.07 -33.27
CA LEU A 300 2.22 0.26 -34.48
C LEU A 300 1.72 -1.18 -34.20
N LEU A 301 1.94 -1.70 -32.98
CA LEU A 301 1.62 -3.08 -32.60
C LEU A 301 0.49 -3.17 -31.56
N ARG A 302 0.02 -2.04 -31.01
CA ARG A 302 -0.93 -2.04 -29.90
C ARG A 302 -1.73 -0.73 -29.83
N ASN A 303 -3.05 -0.86 -29.73
CA ASN A 303 -3.93 0.27 -29.43
C ASN A 303 -3.61 0.85 -28.03
N GLY A 304 -3.74 2.16 -27.88
CA GLY A 304 -3.65 2.81 -26.57
C GLY A 304 -4.93 2.64 -25.76
N SER A 305 -4.95 3.16 -24.53
CA SER A 305 -6.14 3.17 -23.68
C SER A 305 -6.57 4.61 -23.36
N VAL A 306 -7.70 5.03 -23.95
CA VAL A 306 -8.35 6.32 -23.67
C VAL A 306 -8.83 6.34 -22.23
N VAL A 307 -9.52 5.30 -21.74
CA VAL A 307 -9.90 5.19 -20.31
C VAL A 307 -8.69 5.33 -19.36
N HIS A 308 -7.56 4.65 -19.56
CA HIS A 308 -6.42 4.81 -18.66
C HIS A 308 -5.85 6.22 -18.68
N THR A 309 -5.80 6.84 -19.86
CA THR A 309 -5.31 8.22 -20.05
C THR A 309 -6.22 9.22 -19.35
N GLU A 310 -7.53 9.13 -19.56
CA GLU A 310 -8.52 9.99 -18.92
C GLU A 310 -8.61 9.76 -17.41
N LEU A 311 -8.56 8.52 -16.92
CA LEU A 311 -8.47 8.24 -15.48
C LEU A 311 -7.18 8.82 -14.87
N THR A 312 -6.05 8.74 -15.58
CA THR A 312 -4.79 9.36 -15.13
C THR A 312 -4.92 10.88 -15.00
N ARG A 313 -5.62 11.53 -15.93
CA ARG A 313 -5.94 12.97 -15.90
C ARG A 313 -6.89 13.31 -14.75
N ILE A 314 -8.05 12.66 -14.67
CA ILE A 314 -9.10 12.91 -13.67
C ILE A 314 -8.58 12.73 -12.25
N LEU A 315 -7.77 11.69 -12.02
CA LEU A 315 -7.19 11.37 -10.71
C LEU A 315 -5.94 12.17 -10.35
N ASN A 316 -5.41 12.98 -11.28
CA ASN A 316 -4.09 13.60 -11.22
C ASN A 316 -2.98 12.57 -10.83
N ALA A 317 -3.10 11.35 -11.34
CA ALA A 317 -2.47 10.17 -10.74
C ALA A 317 -0.93 10.17 -10.75
N LYS A 318 -0.30 11.04 -11.55
CA LYS A 318 1.16 11.21 -11.58
C LYS A 318 1.71 12.11 -10.46
N ALA A 319 0.86 12.92 -9.83
CA ALA A 319 1.25 13.91 -8.81
C ALA A 319 0.58 13.68 -7.44
N THR A 320 -0.51 12.91 -7.38
CA THR A 320 -1.16 12.53 -6.11
C THR A 320 -0.24 11.63 -5.27
N ALA A 321 -0.08 11.96 -3.97
CA ALA A 321 0.76 11.19 -3.05
C ALA A 321 0.22 9.76 -2.85
N VAL A 322 1.12 8.78 -2.68
CA VAL A 322 0.73 7.37 -2.55
C VAL A 322 -0.13 7.10 -1.31
N GLU A 323 0.06 7.85 -0.23
CA GLU A 323 -0.79 7.78 0.97
C GLU A 323 -2.21 8.31 0.74
N ASP A 324 -2.39 9.26 -0.19
CA ASP A 324 -3.72 9.74 -0.58
C ASP A 324 -4.43 8.68 -1.42
N ILE A 325 -3.70 8.03 -2.34
CA ILE A 325 -4.19 6.88 -3.12
C ILE A 325 -4.60 5.72 -2.20
N GLU A 326 -3.81 5.41 -1.16
CA GLU A 326 -4.16 4.37 -0.18
C GLU A 326 -5.51 4.68 0.49
N VAL A 327 -5.74 5.93 0.91
CA VAL A 327 -6.99 6.35 1.57
C VAL A 327 -8.18 6.23 0.61
N LEU A 328 -8.05 6.71 -0.62
CA LEU A 328 -9.11 6.63 -1.65
C LEU A 328 -9.49 5.17 -1.96
N VAL A 329 -8.50 4.32 -2.23
CA VAL A 329 -8.71 2.90 -2.55
C VAL A 329 -9.24 2.13 -1.32
N THR A 330 -8.82 2.50 -0.11
CA THR A 330 -9.35 1.93 1.13
C THR A 330 -10.83 2.28 1.32
N ALA A 331 -11.25 3.52 1.05
CA ALA A 331 -12.66 3.92 1.10
C ALA A 331 -13.50 3.13 0.08
N ALA A 332 -13.02 3.03 -1.17
CA ALA A 332 -13.66 2.22 -2.21
C ALA A 332 -13.81 0.75 -1.80
N ASN A 333 -12.74 0.12 -1.28
CA ASN A 333 -12.77 -1.27 -0.81
C ASN A 333 -13.74 -1.48 0.36
N GLN A 334 -13.79 -0.56 1.33
CA GLN A 334 -14.75 -0.61 2.45
C GLN A 334 -16.19 -0.57 1.94
N TYR A 335 -16.52 0.37 1.05
CA TYR A 335 -17.86 0.48 0.49
C TYR A 335 -18.25 -0.71 -0.39
N ILE A 336 -17.35 -1.17 -1.26
CA ILE A 336 -17.55 -2.37 -2.10
C ILE A 336 -17.83 -3.57 -1.20
N ARG A 337 -16.98 -3.85 -0.20
CA ARG A 337 -17.20 -4.96 0.75
C ARG A 337 -18.51 -4.79 1.53
N HIS A 338 -18.88 -3.59 1.98
CA HIS A 338 -20.19 -3.36 2.61
C HIS A 338 -21.36 -3.69 1.67
N MET A 339 -21.26 -3.35 0.38
CA MET A 339 -22.33 -3.61 -0.59
C MET A 339 -22.35 -5.05 -1.13
N THR A 340 -21.24 -5.79 -1.12
CA THR A 340 -21.13 -7.12 -1.74
C THR A 340 -20.89 -8.28 -0.79
N VAL A 341 -20.32 -8.04 0.40
CA VAL A 341 -20.00 -9.08 1.40
C VAL A 341 -20.95 -8.98 2.59
N GLN A 342 -21.37 -10.14 3.11
CA GLN A 342 -22.10 -10.31 4.35
C GLN A 342 -21.25 -11.10 5.35
N THR A 343 -21.47 -10.87 6.65
CA THR A 343 -20.90 -11.71 7.71
C THR A 343 -22.05 -12.41 8.44
N ALA A 344 -22.06 -13.74 8.41
CA ALA A 344 -23.02 -14.58 9.11
C ALA A 344 -22.26 -15.69 9.84
N ASP A 345 -22.64 -15.97 11.09
CA ASP A 345 -21.99 -16.99 11.94
C ASP A 345 -20.45 -16.92 11.96
N ALA A 346 -19.93 -15.68 12.03
CA ALA A 346 -18.51 -15.33 11.98
C ALA A 346 -17.74 -15.76 10.70
N LYS A 347 -18.45 -16.01 9.60
CA LYS A 347 -17.88 -16.23 8.26
C LYS A 347 -18.30 -15.14 7.28
N GLU A 348 -17.39 -14.73 6.40
CA GLU A 348 -17.71 -13.84 5.28
C GLU A 348 -18.24 -14.64 4.08
N SER A 349 -19.24 -14.10 3.38
CA SER A 349 -19.72 -14.63 2.09
C SER A 349 -20.24 -13.51 1.19
N ILE A 350 -20.33 -13.76 -0.11
CA ILE A 350 -20.87 -12.81 -1.10
C ILE A 350 -22.39 -12.79 -0.96
N LYS A 351 -22.99 -11.59 -0.91
CA LYS A 351 -24.43 -11.38 -0.93
C LYS A 351 -25.00 -11.85 -2.27
N PRO A 352 -26.06 -12.69 -2.32
CA PRO A 352 -26.64 -13.14 -3.60
C PRO A 352 -27.14 -12.02 -4.51
N ALA A 353 -27.55 -10.89 -3.91
CA ALA A 353 -27.99 -9.70 -4.63
C ALA A 353 -27.24 -8.47 -4.11
N HIS A 354 -26.35 -7.93 -4.96
CA HIS A 354 -25.50 -6.77 -4.72
C HIS A 354 -25.49 -5.83 -5.92
N ILE A 355 -24.81 -4.69 -5.79
CA ILE A 355 -24.82 -3.60 -6.77
C ILE A 355 -24.16 -3.92 -8.12
N PHE A 356 -23.53 -5.09 -8.25
CA PHE A 356 -22.90 -5.56 -9.49
C PHE A 356 -23.53 -6.86 -10.01
N THR A 357 -24.62 -7.36 -9.42
CA THR A 357 -25.27 -8.62 -9.85
C THR A 357 -25.85 -8.54 -11.26
N SER A 358 -26.13 -7.33 -11.78
CA SER A 358 -26.56 -7.11 -13.16
C SER A 358 -25.42 -7.03 -14.18
N ILE A 359 -24.17 -7.07 -13.72
CA ILE A 359 -22.98 -7.10 -14.59
C ILE A 359 -22.63 -8.58 -14.77
N GLU A 360 -22.85 -9.10 -15.98
CA GLU A 360 -22.55 -10.50 -16.31
C GLU A 360 -21.07 -10.81 -16.06
N ASN A 361 -20.76 -11.98 -15.49
CA ASN A 361 -19.39 -12.44 -15.19
C ASN A 361 -18.52 -11.46 -14.36
N PHE A 362 -19.11 -10.53 -13.60
CA PHE A 362 -18.36 -9.49 -12.89
C PHE A 362 -17.27 -10.05 -11.94
N PRO A 363 -15.98 -9.70 -12.14
CA PRO A 363 -14.87 -10.27 -11.39
C PRO A 363 -14.69 -9.62 -10.00
N LEU A 364 -15.66 -9.83 -9.10
CA LEU A 364 -15.65 -9.25 -7.74
C LEU A 364 -14.41 -9.65 -6.92
N ILE A 365 -14.01 -10.93 -6.92
CA ILE A 365 -12.85 -11.39 -6.16
C ILE A 365 -11.55 -10.73 -6.67
N PRO A 366 -11.25 -10.73 -7.99
CA PRO A 366 -10.16 -9.92 -8.54
C PRO A 366 -10.23 -8.44 -8.16
N MET A 367 -11.41 -7.81 -8.18
CA MET A 367 -11.59 -6.39 -7.80
C MET A 367 -11.18 -6.13 -6.34
N LEU A 368 -11.59 -7.00 -5.41
CA LEU A 368 -11.21 -6.93 -4.00
C LEU A 368 -9.71 -7.15 -3.76
N SER A 369 -9.09 -8.01 -4.57
CA SER A 369 -7.65 -8.31 -4.49
C SER A 369 -6.78 -7.21 -5.14
N MET A 370 -7.25 -6.58 -6.23
CA MET A 370 -6.61 -5.39 -6.80
C MET A 370 -6.54 -4.24 -5.79
N ALA A 371 -7.58 -4.07 -4.96
CA ALA A 371 -7.55 -3.08 -3.89
C ALA A 371 -6.44 -3.37 -2.86
N GLN A 372 -6.18 -4.65 -2.52
CA GLN A 372 -5.08 -5.00 -1.61
C GLN A 372 -3.72 -4.76 -2.27
N ASN A 373 -3.57 -5.10 -3.54
CA ASN A 373 -2.33 -4.91 -4.29
C ASN A 373 -1.94 -3.42 -4.38
N ILE A 374 -2.92 -2.56 -4.68
CA ILE A 374 -2.71 -1.11 -4.71
C ILE A 374 -2.38 -0.57 -3.31
N VAL A 375 -3.08 -1.00 -2.25
CA VAL A 375 -2.77 -0.61 -0.87
C VAL A 375 -1.35 -1.03 -0.47
N ARG A 376 -0.91 -2.25 -0.82
CA ARG A 376 0.48 -2.71 -0.61
C ARG A 376 1.46 -1.84 -1.37
N SER A 377 1.24 -1.62 -2.67
CA SER A 377 2.10 -0.79 -3.53
C SER A 377 2.24 0.65 -3.01
N CYS A 378 1.15 1.24 -2.49
CA CYS A 378 1.21 2.56 -1.85
C CYS A 378 2.15 2.55 -0.63
N ARG A 379 2.00 1.56 0.26
CA ARG A 379 2.79 1.44 1.50
C ARG A 379 4.26 1.13 1.21
N ASP A 380 4.55 0.27 0.23
CA ASP A 380 5.90 -0.03 -0.24
C ASP A 380 6.60 1.23 -0.78
N LYS A 381 5.92 2.02 -1.61
CA LYS A 381 6.44 3.28 -2.15
C LYS A 381 6.62 4.33 -1.06
N ALA A 382 5.67 4.46 -0.13
CA ALA A 382 5.74 5.42 0.97
C ALA A 382 6.97 5.19 1.87
N ILE A 383 7.24 3.94 2.24
CA ILE A 383 8.41 3.62 3.08
C ILE A 383 9.74 3.79 2.33
N ASP A 384 9.78 3.52 1.02
CA ASP A 384 10.96 3.77 0.19
C ASP A 384 11.24 5.28 0.07
N LEU A 385 10.21 6.10 -0.16
CA LEU A 385 10.34 7.56 -0.20
C LEU A 385 10.87 8.11 1.14
N CYS A 386 10.38 7.59 2.27
CA CYS A 386 10.91 7.91 3.60
C CYS A 386 12.40 7.53 3.74
N ALA A 387 12.81 6.37 3.21
CA ALA A 387 14.20 5.90 3.27
C ALA A 387 15.13 6.71 2.34
N ILE A 388 14.67 7.06 1.14
CA ILE A 388 15.39 7.94 0.21
C ILE A 388 15.58 9.32 0.83
N GLN A 389 14.53 9.90 1.42
CA GLN A 389 14.60 11.20 2.09
C GLN A 389 15.56 11.18 3.29
N LEU A 390 15.50 10.15 4.14
CA LEU A 390 16.45 10.00 5.25
C LEU A 390 17.90 9.83 4.76
N ASN A 391 18.13 9.07 3.69
CA ASN A 391 19.47 8.96 3.09
C ASN A 391 19.96 10.32 2.57
N LYS A 392 19.11 11.10 1.89
CA LYS A 392 19.44 12.48 1.45
C LYS A 392 19.80 13.38 2.65
N GLU A 393 19.07 13.29 3.76
CA GLU A 393 19.40 14.02 5.00
C GLU A 393 20.74 13.58 5.62
N ILE A 394 21.04 12.27 5.63
CA ILE A 394 22.31 11.73 6.15
C ILE A 394 23.48 12.18 5.28
N GLU A 395 23.35 12.11 3.95
CA GLU A 395 24.38 12.57 3.01
C GLU A 395 24.61 14.08 3.12
N ALA A 396 23.55 14.89 3.20
CA ALA A 396 23.65 16.34 3.38
C ALA A 396 24.27 16.74 4.73
N ALA A 397 24.12 15.90 5.77
CA ALA A 397 24.71 16.10 7.09
C ALA A 397 26.17 15.62 7.20
N LYS A 398 26.74 14.98 6.17
CA LYS A 398 28.18 14.67 6.17
C LYS A 398 29.00 15.96 6.14
N PRO A 399 30.07 16.08 6.95
CA PRO A 399 30.97 17.21 6.83
C PRO A 399 31.59 17.20 5.43
N LYS A 400 31.32 18.27 4.65
CA LYS A 400 32.07 18.55 3.43
C LYS A 400 33.55 18.57 3.79
N GLU A 401 34.40 17.93 2.98
CA GLU A 401 35.84 17.83 3.27
C GLU A 401 36.47 19.22 3.33
N ALA A 402 36.62 19.74 4.55
CA ALA A 402 37.36 20.95 4.82
C ALA A 402 38.86 20.60 4.84
N SER A 403 39.64 21.36 4.08
CA SER A 403 41.10 21.23 4.05
C SER A 403 41.71 21.35 5.46
N SER A 404 42.32 20.25 5.91
CA SER A 404 43.30 20.17 6.99
C SER A 404 43.25 21.24 8.11
N SER A 405 42.46 21.00 9.16
CA SER A 405 42.88 21.36 10.52
C SER A 405 42.12 20.56 11.59
N TYR A 406 42.81 20.22 12.67
CA TYR A 406 42.26 19.50 13.83
C TYR A 406 41.24 20.35 14.61
N SER A 407 40.05 19.79 14.87
CA SER A 407 39.40 19.85 16.20
C SER A 407 38.35 18.74 16.32
N SER A 408 37.91 18.44 17.55
CA SER A 408 37.44 17.11 17.94
C SER A 408 35.96 17.02 18.32
N THR A 409 35.39 15.83 18.05
CA THR A 409 34.26 15.20 18.76
C THR A 409 32.89 15.89 18.71
N ILE A 410 31.98 15.33 17.89
CA ILE A 410 30.63 14.81 18.23
C ILE A 410 30.13 14.03 16.98
N TYR A 411 29.09 13.19 17.12
CA TYR A 411 28.43 12.35 16.09
C TYR A 411 29.08 10.99 15.73
N SER A 412 28.79 9.99 16.56
CA SER A 412 28.98 8.56 16.28
C SER A 412 27.69 7.79 15.90
N TRP A 413 26.58 8.50 15.63
CA TRP A 413 25.25 7.89 15.45
C TRP A 413 25.02 7.31 14.03
N TRP A 414 25.63 7.87 12.98
CA TRP A 414 25.28 7.52 11.59
C TRP A 414 26.44 6.90 10.80
N LYS A 415 26.68 5.60 10.98
CA LYS A 415 27.56 4.81 10.09
C LYS A 415 26.95 3.46 9.70
N LYS A 416 26.12 3.48 8.65
CA LYS A 416 26.11 2.52 7.53
C LYS A 416 25.15 3.01 6.45
N THR A 417 25.69 3.41 5.31
CA THR A 417 24.93 3.76 4.10
C THR A 417 24.44 2.48 3.40
N PRO A 418 23.17 2.40 2.96
CA PRO A 418 22.74 1.40 2.00
C PRO A 418 23.36 1.71 0.62
N LYS A 419 23.69 0.67 -0.15
CA LYS A 419 23.80 0.80 -1.62
C LYS A 419 22.43 0.48 -2.21
N VAL A 420 21.83 1.45 -2.89
CA VAL A 420 20.70 1.25 -3.81
C VAL A 420 21.30 1.28 -5.23
N PRO A 421 20.81 0.47 -6.20
CA PRO A 421 21.22 0.62 -7.59
C PRO A 421 20.79 2.00 -8.11
N GLU A 422 21.69 2.71 -8.78
CA GLU A 422 21.37 3.95 -9.48
C GLU A 422 20.59 3.60 -10.75
N GLU A 423 19.33 4.03 -10.83
CA GLU A 423 18.67 4.27 -12.12
C GLU A 423 18.86 5.76 -12.43
N GLU A 424 19.47 6.06 -13.59
CA GLU A 424 19.86 7.41 -13.98
C GLU A 424 18.62 8.23 -14.41
N GLU A 425 18.25 9.23 -13.61
CA GLU A 425 17.32 10.29 -14.04
C GLU A 425 18.09 11.37 -14.81
N GLU A 426 18.13 11.29 -16.15
CA GLU A 426 18.51 12.43 -16.99
C GLU A 426 17.39 13.50 -16.96
N LEU A 427 17.55 14.48 -16.07
CA LEU A 427 16.77 15.72 -16.04
C LEU A 427 17.57 16.86 -16.67
N ASP A 428 17.42 17.06 -17.98
CA ASP A 428 17.96 18.24 -18.64
C ASP A 428 16.90 19.34 -18.74
N ALA A 429 17.13 20.43 -18.02
CA ALA A 429 16.27 21.60 -18.01
C ALA A 429 16.83 22.68 -18.95
N GLN A 430 16.01 23.21 -19.86
CA GLN A 430 16.29 24.47 -20.53
C GLN A 430 15.13 25.44 -20.33
N HIS A 431 15.43 26.52 -19.61
CA HIS A 431 14.54 27.67 -19.44
C HIS A 431 14.64 28.62 -20.64
N GLU A 432 13.60 29.42 -20.81
CA GLU A 432 13.44 30.41 -21.87
C GLU A 432 14.54 31.49 -21.88
N GLU A 433 14.97 31.90 -23.09
CA GLU A 433 15.34 33.29 -23.34
C GLU A 433 14.35 33.91 -24.32
N THR A 434 13.76 35.04 -23.94
CA THR A 434 12.92 35.87 -24.80
C THR A 434 13.66 37.16 -25.16
N SER A 435 13.78 37.47 -26.45
CA SER A 435 13.96 38.85 -26.91
C SER A 435 13.34 39.07 -28.29
N ASN A 436 12.88 40.29 -28.52
CA ASN A 436 11.95 40.64 -29.60
C ASN A 436 12.63 41.31 -30.81
N ALA A 437 11.94 41.20 -31.96
CA ALA A 437 11.80 42.23 -33.00
C ALA A 437 12.99 42.59 -33.94
N ALA A 438 12.81 42.15 -35.19
CA ALA A 438 12.54 43.01 -36.36
C ALA A 438 13.66 43.56 -37.29
N CYS A 439 13.32 43.49 -38.58
CA CYS A 439 13.66 44.36 -39.72
C CYS A 439 14.99 44.22 -40.50
N SER A 440 14.82 44.02 -41.83
CA SER A 440 15.72 44.36 -42.97
C SER A 440 17.13 43.74 -43.00
N SER A 441 17.75 43.38 -44.14
CA SER A 441 17.36 43.16 -45.54
C SER A 441 18.53 42.35 -46.21
N SER A 442 18.65 42.03 -47.51
CA SER A 442 17.93 42.29 -48.78
C SER A 442 18.49 41.32 -49.86
N SER A 443 17.82 41.20 -51.02
CA SER A 443 18.35 40.68 -52.32
C SER A 443 18.82 39.21 -52.39
N SER A 444 18.70 38.46 -53.50
CA SER A 444 18.01 38.68 -54.80
C SER A 444 18.01 37.39 -55.63
N SER A 445 17.25 37.37 -56.73
CA SER A 445 17.25 36.37 -57.82
C SER A 445 16.61 35.00 -57.51
N SER A 446 16.01 34.26 -58.46
CA SER A 446 15.24 34.61 -59.68
C SER A 446 14.69 33.32 -60.29
N GLY A 447 13.45 33.29 -60.80
CA GLY A 447 12.99 32.24 -61.72
C GLY A 447 11.64 31.59 -61.39
N THR A 448 10.63 31.92 -62.20
CA THR A 448 9.72 31.01 -62.94
C THR A 448 9.68 29.51 -62.57
N SER A 449 8.57 28.78 -62.66
CA SER A 449 7.15 29.11 -62.91
C SER A 449 6.32 27.81 -62.83
N GLN A 450 5.00 27.96 -62.60
CA GLN A 450 3.92 27.06 -63.05
C GLN A 450 3.74 25.63 -62.47
N LEU A 451 2.51 25.45 -61.95
CA LEU A 451 1.54 24.38 -62.22
C LEU A 451 1.81 22.93 -61.75
N SER A 452 1.01 22.55 -60.74
CA SER A 452 0.05 21.42 -60.79
C SER A 452 0.46 20.10 -61.44
N ILE A 453 0.49 19.03 -60.63
CA ILE A 453 -0.69 18.18 -60.34
C ILE A 453 -0.70 17.87 -58.84
#